data_AF-A0A0M1JDS8-F1
#
_entry.id   AF-A0A0M1JDS8-F1
#
_cell.length_a   1.000
_cell.length_b   1.000
_cell.length_c   1.000
_cell.angle_alpha   90.00
_cell.angle_beta   90.00
_cell.angle_gamma   90.00
#
_symmetry.space_group_name_H-M   'P 1'
#
loop_
_entity.id
_entity.type
_entity.pdbx_description
1 polymer ?
#
loop_
_entity_poly.entity_id
_entity_poly.type
_entity_poly.pdbx_seq_one_letter_code
_entity_poly.pdbx_strand_id
1 'polypeptide(L)'
;MKLQEILKLYQSLSAVHGLPTLDKNIWDLTVTTERLPTAPAVMEKLIHMHPVTGWFGFQSNIQVMRTGEAMPVLNKDTGLLLNAEISDAAGHSVHVRYDSAGSWLVTKFTPVSGTKYLADIVKLVIHRAPGGFLYYRRYWELANTQGMVPVTACFDSIVTE
;
A
#
# COMPACT_ATOMS: atom_id res chain seq x y z
N MET A 1 -7.49 27.69 1.25
CA MET A 1 -6.64 27.26 2.38
C MET A 1 -5.56 26.33 1.82
N LYS A 2 -4.29 26.54 2.18
CA LYS A 2 -3.17 25.71 1.72
C LYS A 2 -3.10 24.42 2.56
N LEU A 3 -2.64 23.31 2.00
CA LEU A 3 -2.52 22.03 2.74
C LEU A 3 -1.69 22.16 4.02
N GLN A 4 -0.66 23.01 4.02
CA GLN A 4 0.16 23.26 5.21
C GLN A 4 -0.65 23.88 6.36
N GLU A 5 -1.63 24.73 6.06
CA GLU A 5 -2.52 25.34 7.05
C GLU A 5 -3.50 24.29 7.60
N ILE A 6 -4.04 23.44 6.72
CA ILE A 6 -4.88 22.31 7.10
C ILE A 6 -4.15 21.37 8.04
N LEU A 7 -2.92 20.99 7.69
CA LEU A 7 -2.11 20.09 8.51
C LEU A 7 -1.85 20.67 9.90
N LYS A 8 -1.48 21.95 9.98
CA LYS A 8 -1.25 22.64 11.27
C LYS A 8 -2.52 22.68 12.13
N LEU A 9 -3.66 23.03 11.52
CA LEU A 9 -4.95 23.06 12.22
C LEU A 9 -5.36 21.66 12.68
N TYR A 10 -5.20 20.66 11.84
CA TYR A 10 -5.50 19.28 12.19
C TYR A 10 -4.66 18.80 13.37
N GLN A 11 -3.36 19.11 13.37
CA GLN A 11 -2.44 18.73 14.44
C GLN A 11 -2.78 19.38 15.79
N SER A 12 -3.33 20.60 15.81
CA SER A 12 -3.77 21.21 17.07
C SER A 12 -5.06 20.59 17.60
N LEU A 13 -5.93 20.11 16.70
CA LEU A 13 -7.21 19.49 17.06
C LEU A 13 -7.06 18.00 17.41
N SER A 14 -6.17 17.28 16.75
CA SER A 14 -6.10 15.82 16.84
C SER A 14 -5.75 15.34 18.25
N ALA A 15 -4.83 16.02 18.93
CA ALA A 15 -4.45 15.70 20.31
C ALA A 15 -5.61 15.91 21.30
N VAL A 16 -6.45 16.92 21.06
CA VAL A 16 -7.59 17.26 21.93
C VAL A 16 -8.76 16.29 21.73
N HIS A 17 -8.96 15.82 20.50
CA HIS A 17 -10.13 15.05 20.11
C HIS A 17 -9.86 13.56 19.83
N GLY A 18 -8.62 13.09 20.02
CA GLY A 18 -8.24 11.71 19.75
C GLY A 18 -8.38 11.31 18.27
N LEU A 19 -8.17 12.27 17.35
CA LEU A 19 -8.28 12.01 15.91
C LEU A 19 -7.05 11.22 15.41
N PRO A 20 -7.18 10.46 14.30
CA PRO A 20 -6.05 9.77 13.67
C PRO A 20 -4.89 10.72 13.40
N THR A 21 -3.64 10.29 13.54
CA THR A 21 -2.50 11.18 13.28
C THR A 21 -2.24 11.29 11.77
N LEU A 22 -2.17 12.52 11.26
CA LEU A 22 -1.64 12.79 9.92
C LEU A 22 -0.10 12.82 9.97
N ASP A 23 0.51 12.38 8.89
CA ASP A 23 1.93 12.58 8.62
C ASP A 23 2.28 14.08 8.68
N LYS A 24 3.46 14.38 9.20
CA LYS A 24 3.99 15.75 9.29
C LYS A 24 4.42 16.28 7.92
N ASN A 25 4.65 15.40 6.96
CA ASN A 25 5.04 15.74 5.61
C ASN A 25 3.82 15.86 4.69
N ILE A 26 3.98 16.72 3.67
CA ILE A 26 3.09 16.75 2.52
C ILE A 26 3.81 16.00 1.39
N TRP A 27 3.06 15.16 0.69
CA TRP A 27 3.60 14.22 -0.28
C TRP A 27 3.11 14.55 -1.68
N ASP A 28 3.95 14.27 -2.67
CA ASP A 28 3.50 13.95 -4.01
C ASP A 28 3.65 12.44 -4.22
N LEU A 29 2.91 11.90 -5.18
CA LEU A 29 2.89 10.47 -5.44
C LEU A 29 3.16 10.22 -6.92
N THR A 30 4.31 9.65 -7.23
CA THR A 30 4.60 9.15 -8.57
C THR A 30 3.96 7.77 -8.70
N VAL A 31 3.06 7.62 -9.68
CA VAL A 31 2.35 6.37 -9.94
C VAL A 31 2.72 5.88 -11.33
N THR A 32 3.27 4.67 -11.41
CA THR A 32 3.54 3.99 -12.68
C THR A 32 2.78 2.68 -12.71
N THR A 33 2.27 2.29 -13.88
CA THR A 33 1.60 1.01 -14.07
C THR A 33 2.18 0.29 -15.27
N GLU A 34 2.52 -0.97 -15.08
CA GLU A 34 3.02 -1.86 -16.12
C GLU A 34 2.06 -3.05 -16.25
N ARG A 35 1.78 -3.47 -17.49
CA ARG A 35 1.01 -4.68 -17.77
C ARG A 35 1.96 -5.82 -18.06
N LEU A 36 1.83 -6.93 -17.32
CA LEU A 36 2.63 -8.13 -17.49
C LEU A 36 1.74 -9.32 -17.88
N PRO A 37 2.11 -10.13 -18.88
CA PRO A 37 1.21 -11.15 -19.43
C PRO A 37 1.18 -12.46 -18.63
N THR A 38 2.08 -12.66 -17.67
CA THR A 38 2.19 -13.93 -16.94
C THR A 38 2.54 -13.72 -15.46
N ALA A 39 2.04 -14.61 -14.59
CA ALA A 39 2.37 -14.59 -13.17
C ALA A 39 3.89 -14.74 -12.89
N PRO A 40 4.66 -15.60 -13.59
CA PRO A 40 6.11 -15.63 -13.45
C PRO A 40 6.81 -14.29 -13.74
N ALA A 41 6.40 -13.56 -14.79
CA ALA A 41 6.95 -12.24 -15.09
C ALA A 41 6.63 -11.22 -13.99
N VAL A 42 5.43 -11.29 -13.41
CA VAL A 42 5.08 -10.49 -12.21
C VAL A 42 6.02 -10.83 -11.07
N MET A 43 6.18 -12.10 -10.72
CA MET A 43 7.04 -12.50 -9.59
C MET A 43 8.49 -12.08 -9.79
N GLU A 44 9.03 -12.24 -11.00
CA GLU A 44 10.35 -11.76 -11.36
C GLU A 44 10.46 -10.24 -11.14
N LYS A 45 9.48 -9.46 -11.61
CA LYS A 45 9.43 -8.02 -11.37
C LYS A 45 9.43 -7.68 -9.89
N LEU A 46 8.62 -8.36 -9.08
CA LEU A 46 8.55 -8.12 -7.64
C LEU A 46 9.87 -8.46 -6.96
N ILE A 47 10.55 -9.55 -7.34
CA ILE A 47 11.86 -9.92 -6.78
C ILE A 47 12.91 -8.83 -7.02
N HIS A 48 12.95 -8.25 -8.23
CA HIS A 48 13.86 -7.14 -8.58
C HIS A 48 13.61 -5.87 -7.77
N MET A 49 12.43 -5.74 -7.14
CA MET A 49 12.11 -4.60 -6.28
C MET A 49 12.60 -4.77 -4.84
N HIS A 50 13.14 -5.94 -4.48
CA HIS A 50 13.61 -6.24 -3.13
C HIS A 50 12.57 -5.91 -2.03
N PRO A 51 11.34 -6.45 -2.11
CA PRO A 51 10.33 -6.17 -1.12
C PRO A 51 10.73 -6.72 0.24
N VAL A 52 10.35 -5.98 1.28
CA VAL A 52 10.63 -6.33 2.67
C VAL A 52 9.42 -7.01 3.29
N THR A 53 8.22 -6.61 2.90
CA THR A 53 6.98 -7.17 3.44
C THR A 53 5.86 -7.10 2.42
N GLY A 54 4.84 -7.95 2.58
CA GLY A 54 3.68 -7.94 1.72
C GLY A 54 2.70 -9.06 2.00
N TRP A 55 1.69 -9.14 1.16
CA TRP A 55 0.75 -10.24 1.10
C TRP A 55 0.42 -10.57 -0.36
N PHE A 56 0.13 -11.83 -0.61
CA PHE A 56 -0.10 -12.40 -1.93
C PHE A 56 -1.38 -13.21 -1.88
N GLY A 57 -2.40 -12.78 -2.62
CA GLY A 57 -3.61 -13.54 -2.81
C GLY A 57 -3.50 -14.42 -4.05
N PHE A 58 -3.47 -15.71 -3.81
CA PHE A 58 -3.57 -16.73 -4.83
C PHE A 58 -5.01 -17.27 -4.89
N GLN A 59 -5.31 -18.06 -5.93
CA GLN A 59 -6.61 -18.70 -6.08
C GLN A 59 -6.97 -19.61 -4.88
N SER A 60 -5.98 -20.31 -4.33
CA SER A 60 -6.22 -21.31 -3.27
C SER A 60 -5.97 -20.80 -1.86
N ASN A 61 -5.17 -19.74 -1.69
CA ASN A 61 -4.81 -19.21 -0.37
C ASN A 61 -4.30 -17.77 -0.43
N ILE A 62 -4.14 -17.16 0.75
CA ILE A 62 -3.41 -15.91 0.94
C ILE A 62 -2.13 -16.25 1.69
N GLN A 63 -1.01 -15.74 1.20
CA GLN A 63 0.29 -15.84 1.88
C GLN A 63 0.75 -14.46 2.31
N VAL A 64 1.30 -14.38 3.51
CA VAL A 64 1.92 -13.18 4.06
C VAL A 64 3.43 -13.35 3.97
N MET A 65 4.12 -12.28 3.59
CA MET A 65 5.56 -12.15 3.66
C MET A 65 5.92 -11.11 4.72
N ARG A 66 6.55 -11.56 5.81
CA ARG A 66 7.08 -10.70 6.87
C ARG A 66 8.50 -10.25 6.55
N THR A 67 8.97 -9.23 7.26
CA THR A 67 10.36 -8.78 7.20
C THR A 67 11.32 -9.94 7.42
N GLY A 68 12.17 -10.20 6.42
CA GLY A 68 13.17 -11.27 6.46
C GLY A 68 12.67 -12.64 5.98
N GLU A 69 11.39 -12.80 5.68
CA GLU A 69 10.86 -14.00 5.03
C GLU A 69 11.14 -13.97 3.52
N ALA A 70 11.26 -15.16 2.94
CA ALA A 70 11.40 -15.28 1.49
C ALA A 70 10.07 -14.99 0.77
N MET A 71 10.19 -14.53 -0.48
CA MET A 71 9.04 -14.38 -1.37
C MET A 71 8.29 -15.70 -1.55
N PRO A 72 6.94 -15.69 -1.58
CA PRO A 72 6.15 -16.87 -1.93
C PRO A 72 6.55 -17.47 -3.27
N VAL A 73 6.54 -18.80 -3.34
CA VAL A 73 6.86 -19.55 -4.56
C VAL A 73 5.57 -19.94 -5.28
N LEU A 74 5.49 -19.62 -6.58
CA LEU A 74 4.40 -20.10 -7.43
C LEU A 74 4.53 -21.62 -7.64
N ASN A 75 3.51 -22.37 -7.23
CA ASN A 75 3.43 -23.80 -7.49
C ASN A 75 1.99 -24.24 -7.78
N LYS A 76 1.79 -25.52 -8.04
CA LYS A 76 0.47 -26.07 -8.37
C LYS A 76 -0.53 -25.96 -7.22
N ASP A 77 -0.05 -25.95 -5.98
CA ASP A 77 -0.91 -25.92 -4.79
C ASP A 77 -1.42 -24.51 -4.49
N THR A 78 -0.61 -23.48 -4.77
CA THR A 78 -1.04 -22.07 -4.65
C THR A 78 -2.04 -21.68 -5.73
N GLY A 79 -1.91 -22.25 -6.94
CA GLY A 79 -2.68 -21.87 -8.11
C GLY A 79 -2.20 -20.55 -8.72
N LEU A 80 -3.13 -19.77 -9.28
CA LEU A 80 -2.82 -18.50 -9.95
C LEU A 80 -2.66 -17.36 -8.94
N LEU A 81 -1.68 -16.48 -9.17
CA LEU A 81 -1.60 -15.18 -8.49
C LEU A 81 -2.75 -14.29 -8.97
N LEU A 82 -3.59 -13.80 -8.05
CA LEU A 82 -4.73 -12.94 -8.37
C LEU A 82 -4.45 -11.48 -8.00
N ASN A 83 -3.84 -11.27 -6.84
CA ASN A 83 -3.43 -9.96 -6.37
C ASN A 83 -2.25 -10.09 -5.41
N ALA A 84 -1.53 -9.01 -5.24
CA ALA A 84 -0.54 -8.87 -4.19
C ALA A 84 -0.40 -7.39 -3.83
N GLU A 85 0.07 -7.15 -2.62
CA GLU A 85 0.60 -5.86 -2.24
C GLU A 85 1.88 -6.04 -1.45
N ILE A 86 2.90 -5.28 -1.82
CA ILE A 86 4.23 -5.37 -1.22
C ILE A 86 4.78 -3.97 -0.96
N SER A 87 5.70 -3.87 -0.01
CA SER A 87 6.43 -2.67 0.32
C SER A 87 7.92 -2.97 0.36
N ASP A 88 8.74 -2.06 -0.17
CA ASP A 88 10.20 -2.15 -0.09
C ASP A 88 10.77 -1.31 1.07
N ALA A 89 12.09 -1.40 1.31
CA ALA A 89 12.76 -0.68 2.40
C ALA A 89 12.71 0.86 2.24
N ALA A 90 12.47 1.36 1.03
CA ALA A 90 12.34 2.78 0.76
C ALA A 90 10.90 3.29 0.96
N GLY A 91 9.96 2.40 1.31
CA GLY A 91 8.55 2.72 1.46
C GLY A 91 7.81 2.90 0.14
N HIS A 92 8.35 2.36 -0.96
CA HIS A 92 7.56 2.23 -2.19
C HIS A 92 6.58 1.08 -2.02
N SER A 93 5.34 1.32 -2.43
CA SER A 93 4.30 0.29 -2.41
C SER A 93 3.99 -0.19 -3.82
N VAL A 94 3.69 -1.46 -3.98
CA VAL A 94 3.27 -2.03 -5.27
C VAL A 94 1.98 -2.77 -5.08
N HIS A 95 1.03 -2.51 -5.96
CA HIS A 95 -0.19 -3.29 -6.10
C HIS A 95 -0.10 -4.13 -7.36
N VAL A 96 -0.38 -5.41 -7.21
CA VAL A 96 -0.58 -6.35 -8.32
C VAL A 96 -2.06 -6.69 -8.37
N ARG A 97 -2.65 -6.61 -9.57
CA ARG A 97 -4.04 -7.00 -9.84
C ARG A 97 -4.11 -7.77 -11.15
N TYR A 98 -4.73 -8.94 -11.14
CA TYR A 98 -5.10 -9.64 -12.38
C TYR A 98 -6.14 -8.81 -13.14
N ASP A 99 -5.86 -8.47 -14.40
CA ASP A 99 -6.85 -7.93 -15.30
C ASP A 99 -7.60 -9.09 -15.97
N SER A 100 -8.92 -8.99 -16.07
CA SER A 100 -9.76 -10.05 -16.63
C SER A 100 -9.48 -10.36 -18.11
N ALA A 101 -8.51 -9.67 -18.72
CA ALA A 101 -8.00 -9.94 -20.07
C ALA A 101 -6.83 -10.95 -20.07
N GLY A 102 -6.48 -11.52 -18.92
CA GLY A 102 -5.45 -12.55 -18.83
C GLY A 102 -4.06 -12.03 -18.47
N SER A 103 -3.93 -10.74 -18.17
CA SER A 103 -2.67 -10.11 -17.76
C SER A 103 -2.74 -9.63 -16.30
N TRP A 104 -1.65 -9.03 -15.82
CA TRP A 104 -1.56 -8.39 -14.51
C TRP A 104 -1.16 -6.95 -14.67
N LEU A 105 -1.81 -6.07 -13.92
CA LEU A 105 -1.38 -4.70 -13.71
C LEU A 105 -0.51 -4.64 -12.47
N VAL A 106 0.73 -4.19 -12.64
CA VAL A 106 1.67 -3.92 -11.57
C VAL A 106 1.78 -2.40 -11.44
N THR A 107 1.14 -1.85 -10.42
CA THR A 107 1.13 -0.41 -10.14
C THR A 107 2.08 -0.10 -9.00
N LYS A 108 3.13 0.69 -9.26
CA LYS A 108 4.07 1.17 -8.25
C LYS A 108 3.69 2.58 -7.80
N PHE A 109 3.69 2.77 -6.49
CA PHE A 109 3.47 4.05 -5.81
C PHE A 109 4.78 4.46 -5.12
N THR A 110 5.33 5.58 -5.57
CA THR A 110 6.58 6.14 -5.05
C THR A 110 6.28 7.48 -4.39
N PRO A 111 6.17 7.54 -3.05
CA PRO A 111 6.00 8.80 -2.35
C PRO A 111 7.28 9.63 -2.42
N VAL A 112 7.12 10.92 -2.68
CA VAL A 112 8.20 11.91 -2.62
C VAL A 112 7.74 13.13 -1.85
N SER A 113 8.67 13.86 -1.24
CA SER A 113 8.34 15.14 -0.60
C SER A 113 7.68 16.06 -1.63
N GLY A 114 6.55 16.65 -1.28
CA GLY A 114 5.72 17.34 -2.23
C GLY A 114 4.73 18.31 -1.61
N THR A 115 3.67 18.62 -2.36
CA THR A 115 2.72 19.68 -2.00
C THR A 115 1.27 19.28 -2.21
N LYS A 116 0.99 18.07 -2.71
CA LYS A 116 -0.33 17.69 -3.18
C LYS A 116 -1.17 16.86 -2.20
N TYR A 117 -0.54 16.02 -1.38
CA TYR A 117 -1.26 15.05 -0.56
C TYR A 117 -0.88 15.12 0.92
N LEU A 118 -1.90 15.12 1.78
CA LEU A 118 -1.72 14.73 3.19
C LEU A 118 -1.78 13.21 3.29
N ALA A 119 -1.20 12.63 4.33
CA ALA A 119 -1.24 11.19 4.53
C ALA A 119 -1.58 10.81 5.97
N ASP A 120 -2.23 9.68 6.16
CA ASP A 120 -2.40 9.00 7.44
C ASP A 120 -2.09 7.51 7.33
N ILE A 121 -1.96 6.84 8.49
CA ILE A 121 -1.80 5.39 8.55
C ILE A 121 -3.11 4.76 9.03
N VAL A 122 -3.67 3.89 8.20
CA VAL A 122 -4.85 3.08 8.51
C VAL A 122 -4.39 1.70 8.97
N LYS A 123 -4.91 1.26 10.10
CA LYS A 123 -4.65 -0.05 10.70
C LYS A 123 -5.85 -0.97 10.46
N LEU A 124 -5.63 -2.11 9.80
CA LEU A 124 -6.66 -3.11 9.51
C LEU A 124 -6.34 -4.42 10.24
N VAL A 125 -7.37 -5.07 10.78
CA VAL A 125 -7.21 -6.37 11.48
C VAL A 125 -7.07 -7.50 10.47
N ILE A 126 -6.14 -8.42 10.70
CA ILE A 126 -5.99 -9.63 9.90
C ILE A 126 -6.92 -10.71 10.45
N HIS A 127 -7.81 -11.22 9.59
CA HIS A 127 -8.68 -12.33 9.96
C HIS A 127 -7.86 -13.58 10.30
N ARG A 128 -8.17 -14.22 11.44
CA ARG A 128 -7.50 -15.45 11.94
C ARG A 128 -6.01 -15.30 12.28
N ALA A 129 -5.54 -14.08 12.51
CA ALA A 129 -4.25 -13.82 13.13
C ALA A 129 -4.48 -12.92 14.36
N PRO A 130 -4.65 -13.50 15.57
CA PRO A 130 -4.72 -12.71 16.80
C PRO A 130 -3.51 -11.76 16.89
N GLY A 131 -3.74 -10.50 17.23
CA GLY A 131 -2.70 -9.47 17.24
C GLY A 131 -2.16 -9.05 15.86
N GLY A 132 -2.67 -9.64 14.77
CA GLY A 132 -2.25 -9.38 13.40
C GLY A 132 -2.90 -8.12 12.81
N PHE A 133 -2.08 -7.25 12.25
CA PHE A 133 -2.51 -6.00 11.61
C PHE A 133 -1.79 -5.72 10.30
N LEU A 134 -2.54 -5.21 9.33
CA LEU A 134 -2.01 -4.57 8.13
C LEU A 134 -2.04 -3.06 8.32
N TYR A 135 -1.00 -2.38 7.85
CA TYR A 135 -0.92 -0.93 7.85
C TYR A 135 -0.88 -0.42 6.42
N TYR A 136 -1.69 0.59 6.16
CA TYR A 136 -1.79 1.26 4.88
C TYR A 136 -1.56 2.75 5.04
N ARG A 137 -0.71 3.33 4.21
CA ARG A 137 -0.60 4.76 4.08
C ARG A 137 -1.65 5.26 3.11
N ARG A 138 -2.62 6.01 3.61
CA ARG A 138 -3.68 6.60 2.80
C ARG A 138 -3.38 8.05 2.51
N TYR A 139 -3.51 8.43 1.24
CA TYR A 139 -3.24 9.77 0.74
C TYR A 139 -4.54 10.51 0.49
N TRP A 140 -4.54 11.79 0.86
CA TRP A 140 -5.68 12.67 0.82
C TRP A 140 -5.38 13.91 -0.01
N GLU A 141 -6.29 14.27 -0.90
CA GLU A 141 -6.25 15.47 -1.73
C GLU A 141 -7.30 16.46 -1.24
N LEU A 142 -6.97 17.76 -1.32
CA LEU A 142 -7.95 18.81 -1.13
C LEU A 142 -8.71 19.05 -2.44
N ALA A 143 -9.90 18.48 -2.56
CA ALA A 143 -10.80 18.71 -3.68
C ALA A 143 -11.57 20.04 -3.50
N ASN A 144 -11.68 20.81 -4.58
CA ASN A 144 -12.23 22.18 -4.56
C ASN A 144 -13.62 22.31 -3.94
N THR A 145 -14.48 21.28 -4.07
CA THR A 145 -15.89 21.33 -3.63
C THR A 145 -16.23 20.34 -2.52
N GLN A 146 -15.35 19.36 -2.25
CA GLN A 146 -15.64 18.24 -1.33
C GLN A 146 -14.73 18.24 -0.09
N GLY A 147 -13.78 19.18 0.00
CA GLY A 147 -12.80 19.18 1.07
C GLY A 147 -11.76 18.08 0.89
N MET A 148 -11.33 17.44 1.97
CA MET A 148 -10.33 16.37 1.90
C MET A 148 -10.98 15.06 1.44
N VAL A 149 -10.50 14.51 0.33
CA VAL A 149 -10.96 13.23 -0.23
C VAL A 149 -9.83 12.21 -0.32
N PRO A 150 -10.08 10.93 -0.05
CA PRO A 150 -9.04 9.90 -0.17
C PRO A 150 -8.78 9.60 -1.64
N VAL A 151 -7.51 9.55 -2.03
CA VAL A 151 -7.07 9.29 -3.41
C VAL A 151 -6.68 7.83 -3.58
N THR A 152 -5.82 7.34 -2.69
CA THR A 152 -5.36 5.95 -2.70
C THR A 152 -4.87 5.54 -1.31
N ALA A 153 -4.81 4.24 -1.06
CA ALA A 153 -4.18 3.66 0.11
C ALA A 153 -3.12 2.67 -0.38
N CYS A 154 -1.89 2.85 0.08
CA CYS A 154 -0.73 2.05 -0.28
C CYS A 154 -0.36 1.16 0.88
N PHE A 155 -0.12 -0.13 0.63
CA PHE A 155 0.38 -1.05 1.64
C PHE A 155 1.73 -0.55 2.18
N ASP A 156 1.85 -0.47 3.50
CA ASP A 156 3.03 0.04 4.20
C ASP A 156 3.77 -1.09 4.91
N SER A 157 3.05 -1.84 5.77
CA SER A 157 3.65 -2.90 6.58
C SER A 157 2.63 -3.91 7.12
N ILE A 158 3.13 -5.04 7.61
CA ILE A 158 2.38 -6.04 8.37
C ILE A 158 3.03 -6.29 9.73
N VAL A 159 2.21 -6.45 10.76
CA VAL A 159 2.64 -6.89 12.10
C VAL A 159 1.81 -8.10 12.49
N THR A 160 2.44 -9.18 12.90
CA THR A 160 1.78 -10.33 13.54
C THR A 160 2.55 -10.67 14.80
N GLU A 161 1.85 -11.04 15.87
CA GLU A 161 2.45 -11.56 17.10
C GLU A 161 3.18 -12.90 16.87
#